data_AF-A0A368SXB6-F1
#
_entry.id   AF-A0A368SXB6-F1
#
_cell.length_a   1.000
_cell.length_b   1.000
_cell.length_c   1.000
_cell.angle_alpha   90.00
_cell.angle_beta   90.00
_cell.angle_gamma   90.00
#
_symmetry.space_group_name_H-M   'P 1'
#
loop_
_entity.id
_entity.type
_entity.pdbx_description
1 polymer ?
#
loop_
_entity_poly.entity_id
_entity_poly.type
_entity_poly.pdbx_seq_one_letter_code
_entity_poly.pdbx_strand_id
1 'polypeptide(L)' 'MSRPRRRPVIIDCDPGVDDAIALLLAFASPELDVRGVT' A
#
# COMPACT_ATOMS: atom_id res chain seq x y z
N MET A 1 -18.44 15.31 -4.38
CA MET A 1 -17.73 14.04 -4.66
C MET A 1 -17.43 13.35 -3.33
N SER A 2 -18.05 12.20 -3.03
CA SER A 2 -17.61 11.38 -1.91
C SER A 2 -16.24 10.77 -2.27
N ARG A 3 -15.22 10.97 -1.43
CA ARG A 3 -13.95 10.26 -1.62
C ARG A 3 -14.21 8.76 -1.49
N PRO A 4 -13.65 7.90 -2.37
CA PRO A 4 -13.77 6.46 -2.19
C PRO A 4 -13.16 6.09 -0.83
N ARG A 5 -13.84 5.21 -0.08
CA ARG A 5 -13.30 4.69 1.18
C ARG A 5 -12.03 3.91 0.85
N ARG A 6 -10.90 4.36 1.39
CA ARG A 6 -9.63 3.65 1.26
C ARG A 6 -9.71 2.31 1.96
N ARG A 7 -9.16 1.27 1.34
CA ARG A 7 -9.08 -0.08 1.91
C ARG A 7 -7.90 -0.14 2.86
N PRO A 8 -8.10 -0.39 4.17
CA PRO A 8 -6.99 -0.55 5.11
C PRO A 8 -6.26 -1.86 4.81
N VAL A 9 -4.92 -1.81 4.75
CA VAL A 9 -4.07 -2.97 4.46
C VAL A 9 -2.80 -2.96 5.33
N ILE A 10 -2.29 -4.15 5.62
CA ILE A 10 -0.92 -4.39 6.10
C ILE A 10 -0.23 -5.20 4.99
N ILE A 11 1.01 -4.84 4.65
CA ILE A 11 1.77 -5.49 3.59
C ILE A 11 2.88 -6.30 4.25
N ASP A 12 2.85 -7.61 4.07
CA ASP A 12 3.89 -8.54 4.54
C ASP A 12 4.76 -8.89 3.35
N CYS A 13 6.01 -8.47 3.35
CA CYS A 13 6.94 -8.69 2.24
C CYS A 13 8.39 -8.75 2.71
N ASP A 14 9.18 -9.64 2.09
CA ASP A 14 10.63 -9.63 2.29
C ASP A 14 11.25 -8.39 1.64
N PRO A 15 12.45 -7.95 2.06
CA PRO A 15 13.14 -6.86 1.37
C PRO A 15 13.63 -7.28 -0.02
N GLY A 16 13.03 -6.72 -1.06
CA GLY A 16 13.39 -6.94 -2.46
C GLY A 16 13.21 -5.68 -3.32
N VAL A 17 13.76 -5.70 -4.54
CA VAL A 17 13.58 -4.60 -5.50
C VAL A 17 12.13 -4.55 -5.98
N ASP A 18 11.55 -5.72 -6.21
CA ASP A 18 10.14 -5.94 -6.52
C ASP A 18 9.22 -5.49 -5.38
N ASP A 19 9.55 -5.80 -4.13
CA ASP A 19 8.77 -5.35 -2.97
C ASP A 19 8.83 -3.83 -2.79
N ALA A 20 10.01 -3.22 -3.01
CA ALA A 20 10.15 -1.77 -2.98
C ALA A 20 9.26 -1.10 -4.02
N ILE A 21 9.18 -1.65 -5.24
CA ILE A 21 8.27 -1.16 -6.28
C ILE A 21 6.82 -1.34 -5.86
N ALA A 22 6.45 -2.50 -5.32
CA ALA A 22 5.09 -2.78 -4.85
C ALA A 22 4.66 -1.82 -3.74
N LEU A 23 5.54 -1.55 -2.77
CA LEU A 23 5.31 -0.59 -1.70
C LEU A 23 5.14 0.83 -2.25
N LEU A 24 5.97 1.27 -3.20
CA LEU A 24 5.82 2.57 -3.85
C LEU A 24 4.46 2.72 -4.53
N LEU A 25 4.02 1.69 -5.26
CA LEU A 25 2.70 1.66 -5.89
C LEU A 25 1.57 1.67 -4.85
N ALA A 26 1.71 0.91 -3.77
CA ALA A 26 0.73 0.84 -2.70
C ALA A 26 0.56 2.19 -1.97
N PHE A 27 1.66 2.88 -1.68
CA PHE A 27 1.63 4.21 -1.06
C PHE A 27 1.12 5.30 -2.00
N ALA A 28 1.29 5.14 -3.32
CA ALA A 28 0.77 6.07 -4.32
C ALA A 28 -0.73 5.88 -4.61
N SER A 29 -1.28 4.69 -4.33
CA SER A 29 -2.67 4.35 -4.63
C SER A 29 -3.66 5.14 -3.75
N PRO A 30 -4.57 5.94 -4.34
CA PRO A 30 -5.61 6.63 -3.57
C PRO A 30 -6.67 5.70 -3.00
N GLU A 31 -6.71 4.42 -3.42
CA GLU A 31 -7.62 3.38 -2.97
C GLU A 31 -7.13 2.63 -1.72
N LEU A 32 -5.85 2.75 -1.36
CA LEU A 32 -5.24 2.02 -0.25
C LEU A 32 -4.91 2.94 0.93
N ASP A 33 -5.01 2.38 2.13
CA ASP A 33 -4.63 3.00 3.39
C ASP A 33 -3.67 2.05 4.10
N VAL A 34 -2.39 2.16 3.77
CA VAL A 34 -1.32 1.28 4.28
C VAL A 34 -1.08 1.60 5.75
N ARG A 35 -1.36 0.64 6.64
CA ARG A 35 -1.27 0.80 8.10
C ARG A 35 -0.02 0.19 8.72
N GLY A 36 0.71 -0.63 7.96
CA GLY A 36 1.94 -1.27 8.41
C GLY A 36 2.60 -2.05 7.28
N VAL A 37 3.89 -2.31 7.45
CA VAL A 37 4.71 -3.19 6.61
C VAL A 37 5.42 -4.17 7.55
N THR A 38 5.40 -5.46 7.24
CA THR A 38 6.05 -6.53 8.02
C THR A 38 6.96 -7.38 7.15
#